data_AF-A0A0F9ZC11-F1
#
_entry.id   AF-A0A0F9ZC11-F1
#
_cell.length_a   1.000
_cell.length_b   1.000
_cell.length_c   1.000
_cell.angle_alpha   90.00
_cell.angle_beta   90.00
_cell.angle_gamma   90.00
#
_symmetry.space_group_name_H-M   'P 1'
#
loop_
_entity.id
_entity.type
_entity.pdbx_description
1 polymer ?
#
loop_
_entity_poly.entity_id
_entity_poly.type
_entity_poly.pdbx_seq_one_letter_code
_entity_poly.pdbx_strand_id
1 'polypeptide(L)'
;MHDLKALQQKGKKVRELILHSTLTESLQRDIILAYKELSELYQDENTDVAVRSSATAEDLPGASFAGQQETFLNITGEENLLEAVKKCIASLFTDRAIAYRQEMGFSHLKVGLSVGVQKMVRSDLASSGVMFSCDTESGFSDVVLINASWGLGENVVLGRVEPDQYYVFETTLKTGYRPIIEKKMGSKGKSLFWPMMKFYS
;
A
#
# COMPACT_ATOMS: atom_id res chain seq x y z
N MET A 1 -18.72 -26.32 6.78
CA MET A 1 -18.82 -25.20 7.74
C MET A 1 -17.41 -24.97 8.28
N HIS A 2 -16.73 -23.92 7.82
CA HIS A 2 -15.31 -23.69 8.11
C HIS A 2 -15.11 -23.41 9.61
N ASP A 3 -14.16 -24.10 10.25
CA ASP A 3 -13.74 -23.81 11.62
C ASP A 3 -12.92 -22.52 11.65
N LEU A 4 -13.63 -21.39 11.72
CA LEU A 4 -13.08 -20.04 11.83
C LEU A 4 -12.14 -19.90 13.03
N LYS A 5 -12.40 -20.59 14.14
CA LYS A 5 -11.55 -20.52 15.33
C LYS A 5 -10.22 -21.21 15.08
N ALA A 6 -10.23 -22.40 14.47
CA ALA A 6 -8.99 -23.09 14.10
C ALA A 6 -8.19 -22.30 13.05
N LEU A 7 -8.85 -21.64 12.10
CA LEU A 7 -8.20 -20.76 11.13
C LEU A 7 -7.47 -19.61 11.82
N GLN A 8 -8.17 -18.88 12.69
CA GLN A 8 -7.61 -17.74 13.44
C GLN A 8 -6.42 -18.18 14.30
N GLN A 9 -6.55 -19.29 15.02
CA GLN A 9 -5.47 -19.81 15.88
C GLN A 9 -4.23 -20.22 15.06
N LYS A 10 -4.43 -20.98 13.97
CA LYS A 10 -3.31 -21.43 13.12
C LYS A 10 -2.68 -20.27 12.37
N GLY A 11 -3.48 -19.36 11.81
CA GLY A 11 -3.00 -18.16 11.15
C GLY A 11 -2.15 -17.31 12.09
N LYS A 12 -2.63 -17.05 13.30
CA LYS A 12 -1.87 -16.34 14.35
C LYS A 12 -0.54 -17.03 14.65
N LYS A 13 -0.55 -18.34 14.86
CA LYS A 13 0.67 -19.12 15.16
C LYS A 13 1.72 -19.03 14.05
N VAL A 14 1.30 -19.10 12.78
CA VAL A 14 2.21 -18.95 11.64
C VAL A 14 2.80 -17.54 11.58
N ARG A 15 1.97 -16.50 11.77
CA ARG A 15 2.45 -15.11 11.82
C ARG A 15 3.46 -14.90 12.93
N GLU A 16 3.20 -15.43 14.13
CA GLU A 16 4.15 -15.38 15.25
C GLU A 16 5.46 -16.09 14.92
N LEU A 17 5.43 -17.28 14.31
CA LEU A 17 6.66 -17.98 13.91
C LEU A 17 7.50 -17.15 12.93
N ILE A 18 6.87 -16.51 11.95
CA ILE A 18 7.56 -15.62 11.00
C ILE A 18 8.17 -14.42 11.72
N LEU A 19 7.38 -13.76 12.59
CA LEU A 19 7.85 -12.58 13.33
C LEU A 19 8.98 -12.89 14.32
N HIS A 20 9.06 -14.10 14.86
CA HIS A 20 10.16 -14.52 15.74
C HIS A 20 11.35 -15.14 14.99
N SER A 21 11.18 -15.51 13.72
CA SER A 21 12.28 -15.99 12.88
C SER A 21 13.25 -14.87 12.52
N THR A 22 14.52 -15.19 12.26
CA THR A 22 15.48 -14.25 11.71
C THR A 22 15.52 -14.37 10.20
N LEU A 23 15.60 -13.24 9.49
CA LEU A 23 15.95 -13.25 8.08
C LEU A 23 17.38 -13.80 7.96
N THR A 24 17.71 -14.47 6.85
CA THR A 24 19.08 -14.94 6.63
C THR A 24 20.03 -13.75 6.57
N GLU A 25 21.27 -13.92 7.03
CA GLU A 25 22.27 -12.85 7.03
C GLU A 25 22.49 -12.26 5.63
N SER A 26 22.47 -13.11 4.60
CA SER A 26 22.56 -12.69 3.20
C SER A 26 21.42 -11.73 2.83
N LEU A 27 20.17 -12.08 3.17
CA LEU A 27 19.01 -11.27 2.83
C LEU A 27 18.99 -9.95 3.61
N GLN A 28 19.35 -9.98 4.89
CA GLN A 28 19.46 -8.74 5.68
C GLN A 28 20.49 -7.80 5.06
N ARG A 29 21.66 -8.33 4.69
CA ARG A 29 22.73 -7.57 4.04
C ARG A 29 22.25 -6.96 2.73
N ASP A 30 21.62 -7.74 1.86
CA ASP A 30 21.16 -7.25 0.56
C ASP A 30 20.10 -6.14 0.70
N ILE A 31 19.16 -6.29 1.65
CA ILE A 31 18.15 -5.26 1.96
C ILE A 31 18.83 -3.97 2.46
N ILE A 32 19.77 -4.09 3.40
CA ILE A 32 20.47 -2.94 3.98
C ILE A 32 21.30 -2.22 2.92
N LEU A 33 22.00 -2.95 2.06
CA LEU A 33 22.79 -2.35 0.97
C LEU A 33 21.89 -1.56 0.00
N ALA A 34 20.79 -2.15 -0.46
CA ALA A 34 19.84 -1.47 -1.33
C ALA A 34 19.20 -0.23 -0.66
N TYR A 35 18.92 -0.30 0.64
CA TYR A 35 18.39 0.84 1.40
C TYR A 35 19.42 1.96 1.57
N LYS A 36 20.70 1.63 1.71
CA LYS A 36 21.79 2.61 1.73
C LYS A 36 21.96 3.29 0.39
N GLU A 37 21.97 2.51 -0.70
CA GLU A 37 22.00 3.07 -2.06
C GLU A 37 20.83 4.01 -2.32
N LEU A 38 19.62 3.64 -1.84
CA LEU A 38 18.45 4.51 -1.90
C LEU A 38 18.64 5.80 -1.09
N SER A 39 19.21 5.69 0.12
CA SER A 39 19.44 6.85 0.99
C SER A 39 20.49 7.79 0.40
N GLU A 40 21.55 7.26 -0.18
CA GLU A 40 22.57 8.01 -0.91
C GLU A 40 21.99 8.73 -2.14
N LEU A 41 21.14 8.06 -2.91
CA LEU A 41 20.46 8.64 -4.08
C LEU A 41 19.65 9.89 -3.70
N TYR A 42 19.01 9.88 -2.53
CA TYR A 42 18.22 10.99 -2.02
C TYR A 42 18.99 11.94 -1.09
N GLN A 43 20.30 11.73 -0.91
CA GLN A 43 21.17 12.55 -0.06
C GLN A 43 20.66 12.67 1.39
N ASP A 44 20.16 11.57 1.93
CA ASP A 44 19.66 11.47 3.30
C ASP A 44 20.46 10.40 4.07
N GLU A 45 20.61 10.56 5.38
CA GLU A 45 21.24 9.54 6.22
C GLU A 45 20.35 8.31 6.34
N ASN A 46 19.04 8.54 6.52
CA ASN A 46 18.04 7.49 6.63
C ASN A 46 16.76 7.91 5.93
N THR A 47 16.68 7.59 4.64
CA THR A 47 15.52 7.92 3.82
C THR A 47 14.24 7.25 4.35
N ASP A 48 13.18 8.04 4.59
CA ASP A 48 11.86 7.50 4.91
C ASP A 48 11.26 6.73 3.73
N VAL A 49 10.83 5.49 3.98
CA VAL A 49 10.30 4.55 2.99
C VAL A 49 8.93 3.98 3.36
N ALA A 50 8.17 3.61 2.32
CA ALA A 50 7.01 2.76 2.41
C ALA A 50 7.41 1.33 2.05
N VAL A 51 6.98 0.37 2.88
CA VAL A 51 7.20 -1.06 2.67
C VAL A 51 5.85 -1.70 2.36
N ARG A 52 5.73 -2.28 1.17
CA ARG A 52 4.47 -2.82 0.63
C ARG A 52 4.63 -4.26 0.23
N SER A 53 3.74 -5.13 0.72
CA SER A 53 3.64 -6.49 0.22
C SER A 53 3.07 -6.50 -1.21
N SER A 54 3.57 -7.39 -2.07
CA SER A 54 3.02 -7.67 -3.40
C SER A 54 3.09 -9.17 -3.65
N ALA A 55 1.96 -9.79 -3.99
CA ALA A 55 1.87 -11.24 -4.16
C ALA A 55 1.76 -11.60 -5.64
N THR A 56 2.57 -12.57 -6.08
CA THR A 56 2.58 -13.08 -7.47
C THR A 56 1.24 -13.65 -7.95
N ALA A 57 0.31 -13.95 -7.04
CA ALA A 57 -1.02 -14.42 -7.38
C ALA A 57 -1.96 -13.31 -7.90
N GLU A 58 -1.52 -12.05 -7.90
CA GLU A 58 -2.21 -10.92 -8.55
C GLU A 58 -2.21 -11.03 -10.09
N ASP A 59 -1.25 -11.76 -10.65
CA ASP A 59 -1.12 -11.95 -12.10
C ASP A 59 -2.04 -13.07 -12.65
N LEU A 60 -2.84 -13.72 -11.79
CA LEU A 60 -3.76 -14.78 -12.22
C LEU A 60 -5.11 -14.18 -12.64
N PRO A 61 -5.67 -14.58 -13.81
CA PRO A 61 -6.96 -14.09 -14.28
C PRO A 61 -8.07 -14.30 -13.24
N GLY A 62 -8.68 -13.21 -12.79
CA GLY A 62 -9.78 -13.23 -11.82
C GLY A 62 -9.37 -13.18 -10.35
N ALA A 63 -8.08 -13.18 -10.03
CA ALA A 63 -7.59 -12.95 -8.67
C ALA A 63 -7.33 -11.45 -8.44
N SER A 64 -7.91 -10.89 -7.39
CA SER A 64 -7.62 -9.53 -6.94
C SER A 64 -7.32 -9.58 -5.45
N PHE A 65 -6.04 -9.43 -5.11
CA PHE A 65 -5.60 -9.27 -3.72
C PHE A 65 -5.70 -7.81 -3.25
N ALA A 66 -6.35 -6.95 -4.04
CA ALA A 66 -6.56 -5.54 -3.71
C ALA A 66 -7.21 -5.39 -2.32
N GLY A 67 -6.55 -4.61 -1.47
CA GLY A 67 -7.01 -4.35 -0.10
C GLY A 67 -6.81 -5.50 0.89
N GLN A 68 -6.01 -6.52 0.56
CA GLN A 68 -5.58 -7.57 1.51
C GLN A 68 -4.10 -7.50 1.92
N GLN A 69 -3.33 -6.62 1.29
CA GLN A 69 -1.90 -6.45 1.52
C GLN A 69 -1.62 -5.41 2.60
N GLU A 70 -0.71 -5.74 3.52
CA GLU A 70 -0.25 -4.78 4.52
C GLU A 70 0.79 -3.83 3.91
N THR A 71 0.60 -2.56 4.19
CA THR A 71 1.51 -1.46 3.85
C THR A 71 1.96 -0.80 5.13
N PHE A 72 3.27 -0.56 5.25
CA PHE A 72 3.87 0.18 6.35
C PHE A 72 4.46 1.47 5.78
N LEU A 73 4.02 2.60 6.29
CA LEU A 73 4.46 3.92 5.83
C LEU A 73 5.45 4.52 6.82
N ASN A 74 6.31 5.41 6.30
CA ASN A 74 7.24 6.19 7.12
C ASN A 74 8.18 5.33 7.97
N ILE A 75 8.72 4.28 7.36
CA ILE A 75 9.76 3.44 7.97
C ILE A 75 11.10 4.13 7.75
N THR A 76 11.89 4.25 8.81
CA THR A 76 13.19 4.92 8.80
C THR A 76 14.19 4.09 9.59
N GLY A 77 15.36 3.87 9.00
CA GLY A 77 16.45 3.11 9.62
C GLY A 77 16.41 1.61 9.31
N GLU A 78 17.60 1.01 9.33
CA GLU A 78 17.82 -0.38 8.91
C GLU A 78 16.98 -1.39 9.72
N GLU A 79 16.97 -1.28 11.05
CA GLU A 79 16.26 -2.21 11.94
C GLU A 79 14.75 -2.19 11.70
N ASN A 80 14.17 -0.99 11.61
CA ASN A 80 12.75 -0.80 11.35
C ASN A 80 12.37 -1.31 9.95
N LEU A 81 13.25 -1.16 8.96
CA LEU A 81 13.05 -1.70 7.62
C LEU A 81 12.99 -3.23 7.64
N LEU A 82 13.96 -3.89 8.29
CA LEU A 82 13.96 -5.35 8.40
C LEU A 82 12.72 -5.87 9.14
N GLU A 83 12.28 -5.17 10.18
CA GLU A 83 11.05 -5.50 10.89
C GLU A 83 9.81 -5.35 10.00
N ALA A 84 9.71 -4.24 9.27
CA ALA A 84 8.60 -3.99 8.33
C ALA A 84 8.55 -5.04 7.21
N VAL A 85 9.69 -5.44 6.65
CA VAL A 85 9.79 -6.52 5.66
C VAL A 85 9.25 -7.84 6.25
N LYS A 86 9.65 -8.19 7.48
CA LYS A 86 9.11 -9.39 8.16
C LYS A 86 7.61 -9.32 8.39
N LYS A 87 7.09 -8.14 8.78
CA LYS A 87 5.64 -7.94 8.94
C LYS A 87 4.90 -8.12 7.60
N CYS A 88 5.43 -7.57 6.50
CA CYS A 88 4.90 -7.83 5.16
C CYS A 88 4.86 -9.34 4.82
N ILE A 89 5.92 -10.09 5.15
CA ILE A 89 5.95 -11.55 4.95
C ILE A 89 4.88 -12.25 5.78
N ALA A 90 4.73 -11.87 7.05
CA ALA A 90 3.70 -12.42 7.94
C ALA A 90 2.28 -12.09 7.45
N SER A 91 2.06 -10.94 6.79
CA SER A 91 0.74 -10.50 6.31
C SER A 91 0.06 -11.48 5.33
N LEU A 92 0.86 -12.30 4.61
CA LEU A 92 0.35 -13.38 3.77
C LEU A 92 -0.49 -14.39 4.54
N PHE A 93 -0.26 -14.53 5.84
CA PHE A 93 -0.93 -15.51 6.69
C PHE A 93 -2.00 -14.87 7.57
N THR A 94 -2.50 -13.68 7.20
CA THR A 94 -3.73 -13.13 7.79
C THR A 94 -4.92 -14.06 7.52
N ASP A 95 -5.91 -14.01 8.39
CA ASP A 95 -7.06 -14.91 8.31
C ASP A 95 -7.83 -14.73 6.99
N ARG A 96 -7.90 -13.47 6.52
CA ARG A 96 -8.49 -13.11 5.21
C ARG A 96 -7.69 -13.67 4.04
N ALA A 97 -6.36 -13.53 4.05
CA ALA A 97 -5.50 -14.05 2.97
C ALA A 97 -5.53 -15.59 2.90
N ILE A 98 -5.58 -16.28 4.04
CA ILE A 98 -5.71 -17.74 4.07
C ILE A 98 -7.08 -18.18 3.56
N ALA A 99 -8.16 -17.54 4.01
CA ALA A 99 -9.52 -17.85 3.55
C ALA A 99 -9.66 -17.63 2.03
N TYR A 100 -9.18 -16.50 1.52
CA TYR A 100 -9.24 -16.17 0.10
C TYR A 100 -8.46 -17.17 -0.75
N ARG A 101 -7.23 -17.55 -0.37
CA ARG A 101 -6.47 -18.58 -1.09
C ARG A 101 -7.17 -19.93 -1.09
N GLN A 102 -7.81 -20.29 0.03
CA GLN A 102 -8.57 -21.54 0.13
C GLN A 102 -9.78 -21.53 -0.82
N GLU A 103 -10.52 -20.41 -0.90
CA GLU A 103 -11.66 -20.24 -1.79
C GLU A 103 -11.26 -20.30 -3.27
N MET A 104 -10.10 -19.70 -3.61
CA MET A 104 -9.56 -19.70 -4.98
C MET A 104 -8.80 -21.00 -5.32
N GLY A 105 -8.66 -21.93 -4.38
CA GLY A 105 -7.93 -23.18 -4.60
C GLY A 105 -6.42 -23.03 -4.75
N PHE A 106 -5.83 -21.92 -4.31
CA PHE A 106 -4.40 -21.68 -4.36
C PHE A 106 -3.65 -22.40 -3.24
N SER A 107 -2.49 -22.97 -3.57
CA SER A 107 -1.62 -23.58 -2.56
C SER A 107 -1.00 -22.51 -1.67
N HIS A 108 -1.17 -22.63 -0.36
CA HIS A 108 -0.61 -21.70 0.65
C HIS A 108 0.91 -21.56 0.58
N LEU A 109 1.63 -22.53 0.00
CA LEU A 109 3.09 -22.56 -0.06
C LEU A 109 3.68 -22.23 -1.44
N LYS A 110 2.85 -22.10 -2.48
CA LYS A 110 3.30 -21.78 -3.85
C LYS A 110 3.11 -20.32 -4.23
N VAL A 111 2.63 -19.48 -3.31
CA VAL A 111 2.48 -18.05 -3.55
C VAL A 111 3.81 -17.37 -3.28
N GLY A 112 4.47 -16.88 -4.33
CA GLY A 112 5.62 -16.00 -4.20
C GLY A 112 5.18 -14.62 -3.70
N LEU A 113 5.94 -14.06 -2.76
CA LEU A 113 5.75 -12.71 -2.27
C LEU A 113 7.00 -11.90 -2.57
N SER A 114 6.77 -10.70 -3.10
CA SER A 114 7.74 -9.63 -3.17
C SER A 114 7.39 -8.56 -2.14
N VAL A 115 8.40 -7.87 -1.63
CA VAL A 115 8.22 -6.71 -0.76
C VAL A 115 8.85 -5.51 -1.46
N GLY A 116 8.02 -4.55 -1.85
CA GLY A 116 8.45 -3.29 -2.43
C GLY A 116 8.85 -2.29 -1.35
N VAL A 117 10.06 -1.75 -1.43
CA VAL A 117 10.55 -0.66 -0.59
C VAL A 117 10.70 0.58 -1.46
N GLN A 118 9.96 1.63 -1.13
CA GLN A 118 9.88 2.83 -1.96
C GLN A 118 10.06 4.09 -1.11
N LYS A 119 10.80 5.09 -1.63
CA LYS A 119 10.85 6.42 -1.03
C LYS A 119 9.44 6.95 -0.75
N MET A 120 9.22 7.43 0.47
CA MET A 120 8.00 8.15 0.83
C MET A 120 7.96 9.51 0.16
N VAL A 121 6.81 9.81 -0.46
CA VAL A 121 6.50 11.15 -0.97
C VAL A 121 5.89 11.96 0.18
N ARG A 122 6.31 13.23 0.32
CA ARG A 122 5.84 14.15 1.38
C ARG A 122 4.42 14.68 1.14
N SER A 123 3.48 13.79 0.81
CA SER A 123 2.07 14.14 0.66
C SER A 123 1.40 14.47 1.99
N ASP A 124 2.04 14.14 3.12
CA ASP A 124 1.66 14.61 4.46
C ASP A 124 1.61 16.15 4.57
N LEU A 125 2.43 16.84 3.77
CA LEU A 125 2.48 18.31 3.69
C LEU A 125 1.63 18.89 2.55
N ALA A 126 1.00 18.04 1.75
CA ALA A 126 0.27 18.43 0.55
C ALA A 126 -0.95 17.51 0.35
N SER A 127 -1.16 17.03 -0.87
CA SER A 127 -2.30 16.19 -1.22
C SER A 127 -1.86 14.87 -1.85
N SER A 128 -2.78 13.92 -1.84
CA SER A 128 -2.65 12.62 -2.48
C SER A 128 -4.04 12.15 -2.94
N GLY A 129 -4.08 11.10 -3.74
CA GLY A 129 -5.34 10.68 -4.34
C GLY A 129 -5.25 9.36 -5.10
N VAL A 130 -6.36 9.03 -5.74
CA VAL A 130 -6.50 7.89 -6.65
C VAL A 130 -7.06 8.41 -7.96
N MET A 131 -6.61 7.82 -9.06
CA MET A 131 -7.08 8.15 -10.41
C MET A 131 -7.54 6.89 -11.11
N PHE A 132 -8.65 6.99 -11.82
CA PHE A 132 -9.18 5.96 -12.70
C PHE A 132 -9.22 6.51 -14.12
N SER A 133 -8.74 5.75 -15.11
CA SER A 133 -8.77 6.12 -16.53
C SER A 133 -10.11 5.78 -17.21
N CYS A 134 -11.17 5.69 -16.41
CA CYS A 134 -12.55 5.54 -16.86
C CYS A 134 -13.47 6.02 -15.72
N ASP A 135 -14.73 6.26 -16.05
CA ASP A 135 -15.78 6.35 -15.04
C ASP A 135 -16.05 4.95 -14.47
N THR A 136 -15.88 4.80 -13.16
CA THR A 136 -16.08 3.54 -12.44
C THR A 136 -17.56 3.16 -12.30
N GLU A 137 -18.49 4.12 -12.44
CA GLU A 137 -19.93 3.84 -12.34
C GLU A 137 -20.52 3.39 -13.68
N SER A 138 -20.28 4.15 -14.76
CA SER A 138 -20.82 3.84 -16.09
C SER A 138 -19.89 2.98 -16.98
N GLY A 139 -18.59 2.93 -16.67
CA GLY A 139 -17.57 2.30 -17.52
C GLY A 139 -17.14 3.17 -18.71
N PHE A 140 -17.60 4.43 -18.81
CA PHE A 140 -17.21 5.33 -19.89
C PHE A 140 -15.71 5.61 -19.87
N SER A 141 -15.00 5.27 -20.94
CA SER A 141 -13.54 5.25 -20.98
C SER A 141 -12.88 6.55 -21.44
N ASP A 142 -13.63 7.52 -21.97
CA ASP A 142 -13.06 8.81 -22.43
C ASP A 142 -13.01 9.88 -21.32
N VAL A 143 -13.09 9.43 -20.06
CA VAL A 143 -12.96 10.29 -18.88
C VAL A 143 -11.96 9.71 -17.90
N VAL A 144 -11.27 10.61 -17.22
CA VAL A 144 -10.40 10.31 -16.09
C VAL A 144 -11.06 10.86 -14.83
N LEU A 145 -11.33 9.97 -13.88
CA LEU A 145 -11.84 10.31 -12.55
C LEU A 145 -10.66 10.47 -11.60
N ILE A 146 -10.54 11.62 -10.95
CA ILE A 146 -9.49 11.93 -9.97
C ILE A 146 -10.15 12.22 -8.63
N ASN A 147 -9.80 11.44 -7.61
CA ASN A 147 -10.17 11.65 -6.22
C ASN A 147 -8.95 12.11 -5.44
N ALA A 148 -8.99 13.29 -4.81
CA ALA A 148 -7.87 13.86 -4.08
C ALA A 148 -8.25 14.34 -2.68
N SER A 149 -7.34 14.20 -1.73
CA SER A 149 -7.50 14.73 -0.37
C SER A 149 -6.15 15.17 0.20
N TRP A 150 -6.19 15.90 1.31
CA TRP A 150 -4.98 16.33 2.03
C TRP A 150 -4.34 15.15 2.79
N GLY A 151 -3.01 15.15 2.87
CA GLY A 151 -2.24 14.15 3.61
C GLY A 151 -1.93 12.88 2.82
N LEU A 152 -1.80 11.76 3.54
CA LEU A 152 -1.44 10.46 2.96
C LEU A 152 -2.60 9.80 2.20
N GLY A 153 -2.29 9.19 1.05
CA GLY A 153 -3.29 8.66 0.12
C GLY A 153 -4.07 7.46 0.66
N GLU A 154 -3.53 6.81 1.69
CA GLU A 154 -4.19 5.70 2.38
C GLU A 154 -5.60 6.09 2.89
N ASN A 155 -5.82 7.35 3.29
CA ASN A 155 -7.15 7.80 3.71
C ASN A 155 -8.19 7.73 2.59
N VAL A 156 -7.78 8.08 1.37
CA VAL A 156 -8.64 8.04 0.18
C VAL A 156 -8.87 6.58 -0.21
N VAL A 157 -7.82 5.77 -0.25
CA VAL A 157 -7.90 4.33 -0.60
C VAL A 157 -8.78 3.54 0.36
N LEU A 158 -8.73 3.85 1.66
CA LEU A 158 -9.54 3.17 2.68
C LEU A 158 -10.94 3.80 2.89
N GLY A 159 -11.31 4.82 2.10
CA GLY A 159 -12.60 5.50 2.23
C GLY A 159 -12.82 6.19 3.58
N ARG A 160 -11.74 6.59 4.27
CA ARG A 160 -11.80 7.24 5.60
C ARG A 160 -12.09 8.73 5.52
N VAL A 161 -11.92 9.31 4.34
CA VAL A 161 -12.16 10.72 4.04
C VAL A 161 -13.05 10.84 2.82
N GLU A 162 -13.86 11.88 2.76
CA GLU A 162 -14.57 12.28 1.55
C GLU A 162 -13.64 13.19 0.72
N PRO A 163 -13.07 12.70 -0.40
CA PRO A 163 -12.12 13.46 -1.20
C PRO A 163 -12.82 14.48 -2.09
N ASP A 164 -12.05 15.43 -2.62
CA ASP A 164 -12.46 16.20 -3.79
C ASP A 164 -12.45 15.28 -5.01
N GLN A 165 -13.42 15.47 -5.90
CA GLN A 165 -13.63 14.66 -7.10
C GLN A 165 -13.59 15.55 -8.33
N TYR A 166 -12.85 15.11 -9.35
CA TYR A 166 -12.71 15.78 -10.63
C TYR A 166 -12.93 14.79 -11.77
N TYR A 167 -13.77 15.16 -12.74
CA TYR A 167 -13.85 14.47 -14.02
C TYR A 167 -13.10 15.26 -15.07
N VAL A 168 -12.18 14.59 -15.75
CA VAL A 168 -11.35 15.14 -16.83
C VAL A 168 -11.69 14.40 -18.11
N PHE A 169 -12.15 15.11 -19.14
CA PHE A 169 -12.44 14.53 -20.44
C PHE A 169 -11.14 14.39 -21.25
N GLU A 170 -10.81 13.16 -21.65
CA GLU A 170 -9.49 12.83 -22.20
C GLU A 170 -9.29 13.43 -23.60
N THR A 171 -10.34 13.41 -24.43
CA THR A 171 -10.33 14.03 -25.77
C THR A 171 -10.00 15.52 -25.72
N THR A 172 -10.62 16.30 -24.82
CA THR A 172 -10.32 17.75 -24.71
C THR A 172 -8.96 18.01 -24.10
N LEU A 173 -8.48 17.15 -23.19
CA LEU A 173 -7.12 17.21 -22.65
C LEU A 173 -6.08 17.07 -23.77
N LYS A 174 -6.23 16.06 -24.63
CA LYS A 174 -5.31 15.77 -25.74
C LYS A 174 -5.29 16.88 -26.80
N THR A 175 -6.43 17.54 -26.99
CA THR A 175 -6.59 18.63 -27.98
C THR A 175 -6.27 20.02 -27.41
N GLY A 176 -5.82 20.11 -26.15
CA GLY A 176 -5.35 21.35 -25.53
C GLY A 176 -6.46 22.28 -25.02
N TYR A 177 -7.71 21.80 -24.96
CA TYR A 177 -8.83 22.55 -24.39
C TYR A 177 -8.91 22.35 -22.88
N ARG A 178 -9.77 23.14 -22.21
CA ARG A 178 -10.05 22.97 -20.77
C ARG A 178 -10.75 21.62 -20.55
N PRO A 179 -10.11 20.66 -19.85
CA PRO A 179 -10.58 19.29 -19.89
C PRO A 179 -11.45 18.91 -18.67
N ILE A 180 -11.47 19.75 -17.63
CA ILE A 180 -12.25 19.45 -16.43
C ILE A 180 -13.72 19.76 -16.70
N ILE A 181 -14.54 18.70 -16.73
CA ILE A 181 -15.98 18.78 -16.99
C ILE A 181 -16.82 18.84 -15.71
N GLU A 182 -16.30 18.30 -14.61
CA GLU A 182 -16.96 18.35 -13.30
C GLU A 182 -15.94 18.55 -12.17
N LYS A 183 -16.35 19.29 -11.15
CA LYS A 183 -15.64 19.46 -9.88
C LYS A 183 -16.63 19.33 -8.72
N LYS A 184 -16.39 18.40 -7.81
CA LYS A 184 -17.16 18.23 -6.59
C LYS A 184 -16.22 18.28 -5.40
N MET A 185 -16.49 19.18 -4.45
CA MET A 185 -15.66 19.29 -3.25
C MET A 185 -16.15 18.33 -2.16
N GLY A 186 -15.23 17.54 -1.62
CA GLY A 186 -15.47 16.70 -0.45
C GLY A 186 -15.24 17.48 0.84
N SER A 187 -15.83 16.98 1.94
CA SER A 187 -15.69 17.59 3.27
C SER A 187 -14.27 17.55 3.84
N LYS A 188 -13.41 16.61 3.40
CA LYS A 188 -11.99 16.48 3.80
C LYS A 188 -11.74 16.46 5.31
N GLY A 189 -12.74 16.03 6.11
CA GLY A 189 -12.77 16.20 7.57
C GLY A 189 -11.79 15.36 8.39
N LYS A 190 -10.99 14.49 7.77
CA LYS A 190 -9.94 13.71 8.43
C LYS A 190 -8.69 13.74 7.56
N SER A 191 -7.71 14.53 7.98
CA SER A 191 -6.38 14.52 7.39
C SER A 191 -5.44 13.82 8.37
N LEU A 192 -4.74 12.77 7.92
CA LEU A 192 -3.67 12.18 8.72
C LEU A 192 -2.47 13.11 8.57
N PHE A 193 -2.33 14.01 9.53
CA PHE A 193 -1.12 14.82 9.68
C PHE A 193 -0.17 14.12 10.64
N TRP A 194 1.13 14.29 10.40
CA TRP A 194 2.17 13.84 11.32
C TRP A 194 1.93 14.38 12.74
N PRO A 195 2.00 13.57 13.81
CA PRO A 195 2.25 14.13 15.12
C PRO A 195 3.69 14.65 15.12
N MET A 196 3.87 15.98 15.13
CA MET A 196 5.16 16.61 15.38
C MET A 196 5.80 15.94 16.60
N MET A 197 6.80 15.11 16.34
CA MET A 197 7.59 14.46 17.38
C MET A 197 8.27 15.60 18.13
N LYS A 198 7.77 15.92 19.33
CA LYS A 198 8.44 16.79 20.27
C LYS A 198 9.79 16.14 20.54
N PHE A 199 10.85 16.73 19.99
CA PHE A 199 12.19 16.53 20.50
C PHE A 199 12.16 17.00 21.96
N TYR A 200 12.09 16.05 22.89
CA TYR A 200 12.56 16.32 24.24
C TYR A 200 14.08 16.27 24.17
N SER A 201 14.67 17.45 24.34
CA SER A 201 16.08 17.69 24.62
C SER A 201 16.58 16.86 25.79
#